data_AF-A0A7C2ZKE5-F1
#
_entry.id   AF-A0A7C2ZKE5-F1
#
_cell.length_a   1.000
_cell.length_b   1.000
_cell.length_c   1.000
_cell.angle_alpha   90.00
_cell.angle_beta   90.00
_cell.angle_gamma   90.00
#
_symmetry.space_group_name_H-M   'P 1'
#
loop_
_entity.id
_entity.type
_entity.pdbx_description
1 polymer ?
#
loop_
_entity_poly.entity_id
_entity_poly.type
_entity_poly.pdbx_seq_one_letter_code
_entity_poly.pdbx_strand_id
1 'polypeptide(L)'
;MARLDDKRKVLKNTARGSDAEISRAISAVRIFVVAATVAFVGGGFLFVHHHFKQSNPVLRSYGDLILVGPPPWLNEELKEKIGYAATADGEDLRLDEDAAVTIQNHLRKHLVWLADPKVRVNPDSIEISGRWRKPLAQIEVNNTLFYLDAESVVLDYVEVPELPIIQIAGVRLSGLPTIGEALASPDIAAAMAILHRMDKMDRLVTPDAPLLLHIKSINIANFRGRLSKSDPHITMKSVGGTDIVWGAELDAWSEQLEASDEEKLAKLYAYYRQSRCLDDGVRFINLREPRDRIPRPVEPLPRAANPLP
;
A
#
# COMPACT_ATOMS: atom_id res chain seq x y z
N MET A 1 -1.96 46.32 58.17
CA MET A 1 -2.27 46.51 56.72
C MET A 1 -1.14 46.07 55.78
N ALA A 2 0.15 46.17 56.15
CA ALA A 2 1.27 45.84 55.24
C ALA A 2 1.40 44.36 54.79
N ARG A 3 0.89 43.38 55.55
CA ARG A 3 1.01 41.94 55.22
C ARG A 3 0.03 41.44 54.14
N LEU A 4 -1.02 42.19 53.83
CA LEU A 4 -2.03 41.82 52.83
C LEU A 4 -1.65 42.29 51.41
N ASP A 5 -0.96 43.43 51.30
CA ASP A 5 -0.50 43.95 50.00
C ASP A 5 0.65 43.13 49.41
N ASP A 6 1.51 42.56 50.25
CA ASP A 6 2.66 41.79 49.80
C ASP A 6 2.24 40.45 49.17
N LYS A 7 1.25 39.77 49.78
CA LYS A 7 0.66 38.54 49.21
C LYS A 7 -0.08 38.80 47.89
N ARG A 8 -0.74 39.95 47.74
CA ARG A 8 -1.41 40.34 46.48
C ARG A 8 -0.42 40.64 45.36
N LYS A 9 0.74 41.22 45.67
CA LYS A 9 1.82 41.48 44.71
C LYS A 9 2.46 40.18 44.21
N VAL A 10 2.72 39.23 45.11
CA VAL A 10 3.29 37.93 44.75
C VAL A 10 2.32 37.14 43.85
N LEU A 11 1.03 37.06 44.22
CA LEU A 11 0.01 36.38 43.39
C LEU A 11 -0.18 37.01 42.00
N LYS A 12 -0.10 38.35 41.88
CA LYS A 12 -0.17 39.04 40.58
C LYS A 12 1.05 38.80 39.70
N ASN A 13 2.24 38.66 40.27
CA ASN A 13 3.46 38.42 39.51
C ASN A 13 3.55 36.96 39.03
N THR A 14 3.08 36.00 39.82
CA THR A 14 3.04 34.58 39.42
C THR A 14 2.00 34.31 38.33
N ALA A 15 0.81 34.93 38.40
CA ALA A 15 -0.21 34.83 37.35
C ALA A 15 0.24 35.45 36.02
N ARG A 16 0.93 36.60 36.08
CA ARG A 16 1.44 37.30 34.87
C ARG A 16 2.58 36.55 34.18
N GLY A 17 3.38 35.78 34.92
CA GLY A 17 4.38 34.87 34.36
C GLY A 17 3.75 33.67 33.65
N SER A 18 2.73 33.06 34.27
CA SER A 18 1.97 31.93 33.70
C SER A 18 1.23 32.31 32.41
N ASP A 19 0.58 33.47 32.36
CA ASP A 19 -0.16 33.91 31.16
C ASP A 19 0.77 34.22 29.97
N ALA A 20 1.98 34.72 30.26
CA ALA A 20 2.99 34.98 29.24
C ALA A 20 3.60 33.69 28.67
N GLU A 21 3.80 32.67 29.52
CA GLU A 21 4.28 31.34 29.09
C GLU A 21 3.20 30.57 28.31
N ILE A 22 1.94 30.63 28.74
CA ILE A 22 0.81 30.03 28.03
C ILE A 22 0.60 30.71 26.66
N SER A 23 0.71 32.05 26.59
CA SER A 23 0.59 32.79 25.33
C SER A 23 1.73 32.46 24.35
N ARG A 24 2.96 32.27 24.85
CA ARG A 24 4.11 31.81 24.05
C ARG A 24 3.94 30.38 23.56
N ALA A 25 3.43 29.47 24.40
CA ALA A 25 3.14 28.09 24.03
C ALA A 25 2.03 27.99 22.97
N ILE A 26 0.94 28.76 23.12
CA ILE A 26 -0.15 28.82 22.13
C ILE A 26 0.34 29.40 20.80
N SER A 27 1.20 30.42 20.85
CA SER A 27 1.80 31.01 19.64
C SER A 27 2.75 30.03 18.95
N ALA A 28 3.56 29.28 19.71
CA ALA A 28 4.44 28.24 19.17
C ALA A 28 3.65 27.09 18.53
N VAL A 29 2.56 26.64 19.16
CA VAL A 29 1.66 25.60 18.60
C VAL A 29 0.99 26.11 17.32
N ARG A 30 0.51 27.35 17.27
CA ARG A 30 -0.07 27.93 16.05
C ARG A 30 0.94 28.02 14.91
N ILE A 31 2.18 28.42 15.19
CA ILE A 31 3.25 28.46 14.18
C ILE A 31 3.58 27.05 13.69
N PHE A 32 3.61 26.05 14.59
CA PHE A 32 3.85 24.65 14.22
C PHE A 32 2.71 24.08 13.37
N VAL A 33 1.44 24.37 13.69
CA VAL A 33 0.27 23.94 12.89
C VAL A 33 0.28 24.60 11.50
N VAL A 34 0.63 25.89 11.39
CA VAL A 34 0.73 26.56 10.10
C VAL A 34 1.90 26.01 9.28
N ALA A 35 3.06 25.77 9.90
CA ALA A 35 4.22 25.18 9.23
C ALA A 35 3.94 23.73 8.78
N ALA A 36 3.25 22.93 9.59
CA ALA A 36 2.84 21.57 9.23
C ALA A 36 1.82 21.57 8.09
N THR A 37 0.86 22.51 8.09
CA THR A 37 -0.11 22.65 6.99
C THR A 37 0.57 23.11 5.70
N VAL A 38 1.52 24.04 5.76
CA VAL A 38 2.30 24.49 4.59
C VAL A 38 3.24 23.40 4.10
N ALA A 39 3.83 22.58 4.98
CA ALA A 39 4.62 21.42 4.60
C ALA A 39 3.77 20.28 4.02
N PHE A 40 2.52 20.11 4.48
CA PHE A 40 1.59 19.12 3.96
C PHE A 40 1.02 19.52 2.58
N VAL A 41 0.65 20.79 2.42
CA VAL A 41 0.15 21.34 1.14
C VAL A 41 1.30 21.53 0.14
N GLY A 42 2.45 22.05 0.58
CA GLY A 42 3.64 22.23 -0.25
C GLY A 42 4.34 20.91 -0.59
N GLY A 43 4.42 19.98 0.37
CA GLY A 43 4.92 18.62 0.15
C GLY A 43 3.99 17.81 -0.76
N GLY A 44 2.68 17.94 -0.60
CA GLY A 44 1.69 17.35 -1.51
C GLY A 44 1.81 17.89 -2.95
N PHE A 45 2.07 19.19 -3.11
CA PHE A 45 2.22 19.80 -4.43
C PHE A 45 3.56 19.44 -5.11
N LEU A 46 4.65 19.31 -4.35
CA LEU A 46 5.93 18.82 -4.88
C LEU A 46 5.90 17.31 -5.19
N PHE A 47 5.14 16.51 -4.44
CA PHE A 47 5.00 15.07 -4.69
C PHE A 47 4.24 14.78 -6.00
N VAL A 48 3.22 15.57 -6.32
CA VAL A 48 2.50 15.47 -7.60
C VAL A 48 3.37 15.94 -8.78
N HIS A 49 4.22 16.95 -8.59
CA HIS A 49 5.09 17.46 -9.66
C HIS A 49 6.35 16.59 -9.89
N HIS A 50 6.84 15.85 -8.90
CA HIS A 50 7.96 14.93 -9.09
C HIS A 50 7.56 13.65 -9.85
N HIS A 51 6.30 13.22 -9.71
CA HIS A 51 5.82 11.99 -10.35
C HIS A 51 5.45 12.14 -11.83
N PHE A 52 5.27 13.37 -12.32
CA PHE A 52 4.96 13.66 -13.74
C PHE A 52 6.19 14.06 -14.58
N LYS A 53 7.37 14.21 -13.97
CA LYS A 53 8.52 14.83 -14.65
C LYS A 53 9.77 13.97 -14.77
N GLN A 54 9.73 12.71 -14.36
CA GLN A 54 10.84 11.80 -14.63
C GLN A 54 10.47 10.85 -15.76
N SER A 55 11.03 11.20 -16.92
CA SER A 55 11.24 10.39 -18.11
C SER A 55 9.98 9.84 -18.77
N ASN A 56 9.61 10.42 -19.91
CA ASN A 56 9.16 9.62 -21.04
C ASN A 56 10.42 8.98 -21.64
N PRO A 57 10.83 7.75 -21.26
CA PRO A 57 11.65 7.00 -22.18
C PRO A 57 10.70 6.58 -23.31
N VAL A 58 10.78 7.30 -24.42
CA VAL A 58 10.35 6.75 -25.71
C VAL A 58 11.28 5.57 -25.97
N LEU A 59 10.84 4.36 -25.65
CA LEU A 59 11.64 3.14 -25.72
C LEU A 59 11.13 2.25 -26.85
N ARG A 60 12.01 2.13 -27.87
CA ARG A 60 12.09 1.17 -28.99
C ARG A 60 10.82 0.92 -29.81
N SER A 61 10.91 1.33 -31.07
CA SER A 61 10.05 0.98 -32.20
C SER A 61 9.83 -0.53 -32.29
N TYR A 62 8.59 -0.96 -32.08
CA TYR A 62 8.08 -2.29 -32.46
C TYR A 62 7.41 -2.12 -33.81
N GLY A 63 8.21 -2.06 -34.89
CA GLY A 63 7.72 -1.48 -36.14
C GLY A 63 7.24 -0.06 -35.87
N ASP A 64 6.26 0.44 -36.61
CA ASP A 64 5.77 1.81 -36.47
C ASP A 64 5.19 2.14 -35.07
N LEU A 65 5.15 1.21 -34.09
CA LEU A 65 4.59 1.44 -32.76
C LEU A 65 5.60 2.01 -31.75
N ILE A 66 5.17 3.04 -31.01
CA ILE A 66 5.90 3.69 -29.92
C ILE A 66 5.09 3.61 -28.63
N LEU A 67 5.64 2.99 -27.58
CA LEU A 67 5.03 2.96 -26.25
C LEU A 67 5.49 4.15 -25.41
N VAL A 68 4.53 4.89 -24.84
CA VAL A 68 4.79 6.04 -23.97
C VAL A 68 4.86 5.61 -22.51
N GLY A 69 5.99 5.88 -21.87
CA GLY A 69 6.23 5.59 -20.45
C GLY A 69 6.11 4.11 -20.08
N PRO A 70 6.68 3.17 -20.86
CA PRO A 70 6.60 1.74 -20.53
C PRO A 70 7.30 1.47 -19.19
N PRO A 71 6.70 0.65 -18.31
CA PRO A 71 7.31 0.31 -17.03
C PRO A 71 8.49 -0.65 -17.23
N PRO A 72 9.47 -0.66 -16.30
CA PRO A 72 10.65 -1.52 -16.43
C PRO A 72 10.31 -3.01 -16.44
N TRP A 73 9.20 -3.40 -15.80
CA TRP A 73 8.71 -4.77 -15.75
C TRP A 73 7.97 -5.23 -17.01
N LEU A 74 7.85 -4.39 -18.04
CA LEU A 74 7.22 -4.76 -19.31
C LEU A 74 8.13 -5.73 -20.08
N ASN A 75 7.81 -7.04 -20.00
CA ASN A 75 8.54 -8.11 -20.67
C ASN A 75 8.19 -8.21 -22.18
N GLU A 76 8.88 -9.07 -22.94
CA GLU A 76 8.61 -9.24 -24.37
C GLU A 76 7.22 -9.82 -24.66
N GLU A 77 6.70 -10.73 -23.84
CA GLU A 77 5.36 -11.32 -24.03
C GLU A 77 4.25 -10.24 -23.99
N LEU A 78 4.33 -9.30 -23.03
CA LEU A 78 3.40 -8.19 -22.97
C LEU A 78 3.54 -7.26 -24.18
N LYS A 79 4.74 -7.05 -24.69
CA LYS A 79 4.97 -6.23 -25.89
C LYS A 79 4.42 -6.89 -27.15
N GLU A 80 4.56 -8.20 -27.28
CA GLU A 80 3.93 -8.99 -28.34
C GLU A 80 2.39 -8.89 -28.28
N LYS A 81 1.81 -9.02 -27.08
CA LYS A 81 0.36 -8.82 -26.87
C LYS A 81 -0.11 -7.42 -27.29
N ILE A 82 0.67 -6.39 -26.97
CA ILE A 82 0.37 -5.01 -27.39
C ILE A 82 0.46 -4.90 -28.92
N GLY A 83 1.50 -5.46 -29.54
CA GLY A 83 1.65 -5.50 -31.00
C GLY A 83 0.44 -6.16 -31.66
N TYR A 84 0.05 -7.35 -31.20
CA TYR A 84 -1.10 -8.07 -31.70
C TYR A 84 -2.41 -7.27 -31.57
N ALA A 85 -2.65 -6.69 -30.38
CA ALA A 85 -3.83 -5.87 -30.12
C ALA A 85 -3.85 -4.58 -30.96
N ALA A 86 -2.68 -4.03 -31.29
CA ALA A 86 -2.55 -2.86 -32.16
C ALA A 86 -2.76 -3.21 -33.65
N THR A 87 -2.39 -4.41 -34.09
CA THR A 87 -2.54 -4.85 -35.49
C THR A 87 -3.92 -5.39 -35.86
N ALA A 88 -4.92 -5.27 -34.97
CA ALA A 88 -6.31 -5.64 -35.27
C ALA A 88 -6.49 -7.02 -35.93
N ASP A 89 -5.85 -8.05 -35.38
CA ASP A 89 -5.85 -9.43 -35.91
C ASP A 89 -5.07 -9.64 -37.23
N GLY A 90 -4.04 -8.82 -37.49
CA GLY A 90 -3.02 -9.09 -38.51
C GLY A 90 -3.16 -8.31 -39.82
N GLU A 91 -3.96 -7.24 -39.83
CA GLU A 91 -3.89 -6.26 -40.92
C GLU A 91 -2.70 -5.31 -40.71
N ASP A 92 -2.01 -4.93 -41.79
CA ASP A 92 -0.92 -3.97 -41.75
C ASP A 92 -1.36 -2.67 -41.06
N LEU A 93 -0.50 -2.12 -40.19
CA LEU A 93 -0.77 -0.89 -39.45
C LEU A 93 -0.99 0.28 -40.42
N ARG A 94 -2.25 0.66 -40.61
CA ARG A 94 -2.59 1.82 -41.42
C ARG A 94 -2.26 3.10 -40.66
N LEU A 95 -1.52 4.00 -41.28
CA LEU A 95 -1.13 5.30 -40.72
C LEU A 95 -2.17 6.38 -41.08
N ASP A 96 -3.43 6.15 -40.73
CA ASP A 96 -4.53 7.11 -40.91
C ASP A 96 -5.32 7.34 -39.59
N GLU A 97 -6.09 8.42 -39.51
CA GLU A 97 -6.78 8.83 -38.27
C GLU A 97 -7.91 7.85 -37.89
N ASP A 98 -8.52 7.19 -38.88
CA ASP A 98 -9.52 6.13 -38.68
C ASP A 98 -8.87 4.87 -38.06
N ALA A 99 -7.62 4.57 -38.41
CA ALA A 99 -6.83 3.53 -37.78
C ALA A 99 -6.56 3.85 -36.30
N ALA A 100 -6.29 5.11 -35.93
CA ALA A 100 -6.07 5.49 -34.54
C ALA A 100 -7.25 5.10 -33.62
N VAL A 101 -8.48 5.39 -34.08
CA VAL A 101 -9.72 5.06 -33.36
C VAL A 101 -9.91 3.55 -33.27
N THR A 102 -9.65 2.84 -34.37
CA THR A 102 -9.77 1.38 -34.45
C THR A 102 -8.80 0.69 -33.50
N ILE A 103 -7.52 1.03 -33.57
CA ILE A 103 -6.46 0.51 -32.68
C ILE A 103 -6.80 0.82 -31.23
N GLN A 104 -7.22 2.05 -30.92
CA GLN A 104 -7.59 2.42 -29.56
C GLN A 104 -8.74 1.54 -29.03
N ASN A 105 -9.75 1.27 -29.84
CA ASN A 105 -10.87 0.41 -29.46
C ASN A 105 -10.45 -1.05 -29.28
N HIS A 106 -9.51 -1.55 -30.09
CA HIS A 106 -8.95 -2.88 -29.93
C HIS A 106 -8.10 -3.01 -28.67
N LEU A 107 -7.23 -2.03 -28.39
CA LEU A 107 -6.48 -1.97 -27.14
C LEU A 107 -7.42 -1.96 -25.93
N ARG A 108 -8.52 -1.21 -25.95
CA ARG A 108 -9.52 -1.22 -24.86
C ARG A 108 -10.16 -2.58 -24.64
N LYS A 109 -10.37 -3.35 -25.70
CA LYS A 109 -11.05 -4.65 -25.65
C LYS A 109 -10.11 -5.80 -25.29
N HIS A 110 -8.86 -5.74 -25.74
CA HIS A 110 -7.94 -6.88 -25.74
C HIS A 110 -6.71 -6.69 -24.87
N LEU A 111 -6.34 -5.45 -24.52
CA LEU A 111 -5.17 -5.15 -23.69
C LEU A 111 -5.60 -4.65 -22.31
N VAL A 112 -5.77 -5.59 -21.37
CA VAL A 112 -6.17 -5.25 -20.00
C VAL A 112 -5.05 -4.63 -19.16
N TRP A 113 -3.80 -4.81 -19.54
CA TRP A 113 -2.62 -4.28 -18.85
C TRP A 113 -2.45 -2.75 -18.98
N LEU A 114 -3.25 -2.10 -19.83
CA LEU A 114 -3.20 -0.67 -20.08
C LEU A 114 -4.59 -0.05 -19.87
N ALA A 115 -4.75 0.71 -18.79
CA ALA A 115 -5.98 1.46 -18.54
C ALA A 115 -6.03 2.74 -19.39
N ASP A 116 -7.23 3.05 -19.89
CA ASP A 116 -7.53 4.25 -20.68
C ASP A 116 -6.55 4.47 -21.84
N PRO A 117 -6.36 3.48 -22.73
CA PRO A 117 -5.41 3.61 -23.82
C PRO A 117 -5.82 4.77 -24.73
N LYS A 118 -4.80 5.52 -25.15
CA LYS A 118 -4.87 6.61 -26.10
C LYS A 118 -3.88 6.35 -27.22
N VAL A 119 -4.36 6.47 -28.45
CA VAL A 119 -3.56 6.24 -29.66
C VAL A 119 -3.42 7.55 -30.41
N ARG A 120 -2.20 7.88 -30.82
CA ARG A 120 -1.91 8.99 -31.72
C ARG A 120 -1.14 8.45 -32.92
N VAL A 121 -1.63 8.73 -34.12
CA VAL A 121 -0.94 8.40 -35.35
C VAL A 121 -0.13 9.63 -35.78
N ASN A 122 1.15 9.44 -36.00
CA ASN A 122 2.10 10.36 -36.61
C ASN A 122 2.44 9.85 -38.02
N PRO A 123 3.09 10.66 -38.88
CA PRO A 123 3.42 10.26 -40.25
C PRO A 123 4.24 8.96 -40.37
N ASP A 124 5.09 8.67 -39.38
CA ASP A 124 6.02 7.53 -39.40
C ASP A 124 5.82 6.58 -38.21
N SER A 125 4.80 6.82 -37.36
CA SER A 125 4.65 6.05 -36.12
C SER A 125 3.27 6.13 -35.51
N ILE A 126 2.92 5.16 -34.69
CA ILE A 126 1.72 5.09 -33.87
C ILE A 126 2.15 5.11 -32.40
N GLU A 127 1.86 6.20 -31.69
CA GLU A 127 2.10 6.34 -30.26
C GLU A 127 0.94 5.77 -29.45
N ILE A 128 1.25 4.85 -28.53
CA ILE A 128 0.31 4.29 -27.57
C ILE A 128 0.67 4.78 -26.18
N SER A 129 -0.30 5.36 -25.48
CA SER A 129 -0.16 5.82 -24.10
C SER A 129 -1.34 5.39 -23.25
N GLY A 130 -1.15 5.36 -21.93
CA GLY A 130 -2.18 4.97 -20.98
C GLY A 130 -1.59 4.79 -19.60
N ARG A 131 -2.41 4.33 -18.65
CA ARG A 131 -1.96 4.01 -17.30
C ARG A 131 -1.71 2.51 -17.19
N TRP A 132 -0.43 2.14 -17.07
CA TRP A 132 -0.01 0.75 -16.90
C TRP A 132 -0.55 0.15 -15.59
N ARG A 133 -1.23 -0.99 -15.70
CA ARG A 133 -1.75 -1.73 -14.55
C ARG A 133 -0.65 -2.63 -14.00
N LYS A 134 0.08 -2.13 -12.99
CA LYS A 134 1.05 -2.94 -12.24
C LYS A 134 0.28 -3.97 -11.39
N PRO A 135 0.50 -5.28 -11.57
CA PRO A 135 -0.09 -6.29 -10.70
C PRO A 135 0.49 -6.16 -9.29
N LEU A 136 -0.38 -6.23 -8.30
CA LEU A 136 -0.02 -6.20 -6.87
C LEU A 136 -0.24 -7.57 -6.22
N ALA A 137 -1.23 -8.31 -6.72
CA ALA A 137 -1.58 -9.62 -6.20
C ALA A 137 -1.89 -10.62 -7.31
N GLN A 138 -1.83 -11.89 -6.96
CA GLN A 138 -2.28 -13.00 -7.80
C GLN A 138 -3.32 -13.84 -7.06
N ILE A 139 -4.28 -14.37 -7.80
CA ILE A 139 -5.28 -15.32 -7.31
C ILE A 139 -5.27 -16.58 -8.18
N GLU A 140 -5.62 -17.70 -7.58
CA GLU A 140 -5.85 -18.95 -8.30
C GLU A 140 -7.33 -19.33 -8.17
N VAL A 141 -7.99 -19.57 -9.29
CA VAL A 141 -9.41 -19.96 -9.35
C VAL A 141 -9.52 -21.10 -10.35
N ASN A 142 -9.97 -22.28 -9.89
CA ASN A 142 -10.08 -23.48 -10.73
C ASN A 142 -8.78 -23.80 -11.50
N ASN A 143 -7.62 -23.74 -10.83
CA ASN A 143 -6.29 -23.97 -11.42
C ASN A 143 -5.85 -22.95 -12.49
N THR A 144 -6.57 -21.84 -12.63
CA THR A 144 -6.18 -20.73 -13.49
C THR A 144 -5.69 -19.56 -12.64
N LEU A 145 -4.54 -19.02 -13.01
CA LEU A 145 -3.95 -17.84 -12.36
C LEU A 145 -4.49 -16.56 -12.99
N PHE A 146 -4.73 -15.57 -12.15
CA PHE A 146 -5.08 -14.22 -12.55
C PHE A 146 -4.30 -13.23 -11.70
N TYR A 147 -3.97 -12.07 -12.26
CA TYR A 147 -3.45 -10.96 -11.47
C TYR A 147 -4.55 -9.96 -11.11
N LEU A 148 -4.30 -9.21 -10.05
CA LEU A 148 -5.10 -8.08 -9.62
C LEU A 148 -4.19 -6.85 -9.53
N ASP A 149 -4.60 -5.76 -10.16
CA ASP A 149 -3.93 -4.46 -10.02
C ASP A 149 -4.40 -3.72 -8.75
N ALA A 150 -3.90 -2.50 -8.53
CA ALA A 150 -4.28 -1.69 -7.36
C ALA A 150 -5.78 -1.34 -7.27
N GLU A 151 -6.52 -1.41 -8.37
CA GLU A 151 -7.98 -1.19 -8.43
C GLU A 151 -8.77 -2.51 -8.32
N SER A 152 -8.07 -3.62 -8.05
CA SER A 152 -8.64 -4.98 -8.08
C SER A 152 -9.18 -5.37 -9.46
N VAL A 153 -8.69 -4.74 -10.54
CA VAL A 153 -9.00 -5.15 -11.91
C VAL A 153 -8.24 -6.44 -12.23
N VAL A 154 -8.98 -7.40 -12.75
CA VAL A 154 -8.48 -8.73 -13.12
C VAL A 154 -7.66 -8.60 -14.40
N LEU A 155 -6.40 -9.00 -14.35
CA LEU A 155 -5.54 -9.13 -15.52
C LEU A 155 -5.36 -10.62 -15.85
N ASP A 156 -5.16 -10.90 -17.13
CA ASP A 156 -4.70 -12.21 -17.56
C ASP A 156 -3.28 -12.47 -17.04
N TYR A 157 -2.94 -13.75 -16.88
CA TYR A 157 -1.62 -14.15 -16.41
C TYR A 157 -0.57 -14.02 -17.51
N VAL A 158 0.51 -13.31 -17.20
CA VAL A 158 1.75 -13.21 -17.99
C VAL A 158 2.90 -13.17 -17.01
N GLU A 159 3.90 -14.02 -17.12
CA GLU A 159 4.92 -14.12 -16.07
C GLU A 159 5.75 -12.81 -15.96
N VAL A 160 5.65 -12.13 -14.81
CA VAL A 160 6.42 -10.89 -14.53
C VAL A 160 7.29 -11.08 -13.28
N PRO A 161 8.47 -11.73 -13.40
CA PRO A 161 9.24 -12.19 -12.24
C PRO A 161 9.88 -11.05 -11.42
N GLU A 162 9.99 -9.85 -11.97
CA GLU A 162 10.61 -8.70 -11.30
C GLU A 162 9.69 -8.01 -10.27
N LEU A 163 8.41 -8.37 -10.24
CA LEU A 163 7.42 -7.73 -9.36
C LEU A 163 7.15 -8.54 -8.09
N PRO A 164 7.01 -7.89 -6.92
CA PRO A 164 6.55 -8.54 -5.68
C PRO A 164 5.04 -8.80 -5.75
N ILE A 165 4.63 -9.79 -6.55
CA ILE A 165 3.22 -10.15 -6.72
C ILE A 165 2.82 -11.11 -5.59
N ILE A 166 1.92 -10.67 -4.71
CA ILE A 166 1.53 -11.45 -3.53
C ILE A 166 0.40 -12.41 -3.86
N GLN A 167 0.54 -13.69 -3.51
CA GLN A 167 -0.57 -14.64 -3.64
C GLN A 167 -1.66 -14.34 -2.61
N ILE A 168 -2.90 -14.16 -3.05
CA ILE A 168 -4.08 -14.20 -2.17
C ILE A 168 -4.56 -15.65 -2.09
N ALA A 169 -4.49 -16.24 -0.91
CA ALA A 169 -4.92 -17.59 -0.62
C ALA A 169 -6.30 -17.61 0.06
N GLY A 170 -7.01 -18.73 -0.08
CA GLY A 170 -8.34 -18.88 0.55
C GLY A 170 -9.47 -18.16 -0.18
N VAL A 171 -9.25 -17.81 -1.45
CA VAL A 171 -10.24 -17.18 -2.34
C VAL A 171 -11.44 -18.12 -2.54
N ARG A 172 -12.66 -17.56 -2.46
CA ARG A 172 -13.91 -18.28 -2.70
C ARG A 172 -14.76 -17.49 -3.69
N LEU A 173 -14.65 -17.83 -4.97
CA LEU A 173 -15.48 -17.26 -6.04
C LEU A 173 -16.46 -18.32 -6.56
N SER A 174 -17.65 -17.88 -6.97
CA SER A 174 -18.68 -18.73 -7.56
C SER A 174 -18.40 -19.10 -9.03
N GLY A 175 -17.42 -18.47 -9.66
CA GLY A 175 -17.03 -18.69 -11.05
C GLY A 175 -15.67 -18.09 -11.36
N LEU A 176 -15.23 -18.21 -12.62
CA LEU A 176 -14.01 -17.54 -13.07
C LEU A 176 -14.23 -16.02 -13.09
N PRO A 177 -13.23 -15.24 -12.65
CA PRO A 177 -13.29 -13.78 -12.73
C PRO A 177 -13.25 -13.31 -14.19
N THR A 178 -13.98 -12.23 -14.50
CA THR A 178 -13.93 -11.61 -15.83
C THR A 178 -12.66 -10.77 -15.96
N ILE A 179 -11.83 -11.10 -16.96
CA ILE A 179 -10.63 -10.32 -17.30
C ILE A 179 -11.02 -8.89 -17.72
N GLY A 180 -10.33 -7.88 -17.19
CA GLY A 180 -10.57 -6.46 -17.46
C GLY A 180 -11.59 -5.80 -16.53
N GLU A 181 -12.30 -6.57 -15.71
CA GLU A 181 -13.27 -6.05 -14.75
C GLU A 181 -12.71 -6.02 -13.32
N ALA A 182 -13.21 -5.08 -12.51
CA ALA A 182 -12.90 -5.04 -11.09
C ALA A 182 -13.59 -6.18 -10.36
N LEU A 183 -12.83 -6.92 -9.55
CA LEU A 183 -13.35 -8.07 -8.82
C LEU A 183 -14.11 -7.62 -7.57
N ALA A 184 -15.44 -7.69 -7.64
CA ALA A 184 -16.33 -7.31 -6.55
C ALA A 184 -16.46 -8.41 -5.48
N SER A 185 -15.41 -8.61 -4.67
CA SER A 185 -15.44 -9.54 -3.54
C SER A 185 -14.93 -8.88 -2.24
N PRO A 186 -15.72 -8.83 -1.15
CA PRO A 186 -15.32 -8.14 0.07
C PRO A 186 -14.05 -8.68 0.73
N ASP A 187 -13.83 -9.99 0.64
CA ASP A 187 -12.65 -10.64 1.22
C ASP A 187 -11.37 -10.34 0.43
N ILE A 188 -11.44 -10.35 -0.89
CA ILE A 188 -10.35 -9.93 -1.78
C ILE A 188 -10.10 -8.42 -1.61
N ALA A 189 -11.15 -7.61 -1.54
CA ALA A 189 -11.02 -6.17 -1.31
C ALA A 189 -10.29 -5.88 0.01
N ALA A 190 -10.56 -6.65 1.07
CA ALA A 190 -9.85 -6.52 2.34
C ALA A 190 -8.35 -6.85 2.22
N ALA A 191 -7.99 -7.92 1.51
CA ALA A 191 -6.58 -8.24 1.22
C ALA A 191 -5.91 -7.15 0.39
N MET A 192 -6.56 -6.72 -0.70
CA MET A 192 -6.04 -5.69 -1.60
C MET A 192 -5.85 -4.36 -0.89
N ALA A 193 -6.73 -3.99 0.02
CA ALA A 193 -6.60 -2.76 0.79
C ALA A 193 -5.39 -2.80 1.75
N ILE A 194 -5.10 -3.96 2.38
CA ILE A 194 -3.87 -4.16 3.17
C ILE A 194 -2.64 -4.05 2.27
N LEU A 195 -2.62 -4.78 1.15
CA LEU A 195 -1.50 -4.77 0.21
C LEU A 195 -1.26 -3.36 -0.36
N HIS A 196 -2.31 -2.59 -0.63
CA HIS A 196 -2.19 -1.22 -1.10
C HIS A 196 -1.57 -0.29 -0.06
N ARG A 197 -1.98 -0.40 1.22
CA ARG A 197 -1.33 0.32 2.32
C ARG A 197 0.15 -0.08 2.43
N MET A 198 0.49 -1.35 2.23
CA MET A 198 1.88 -1.83 2.24
C MET A 198 2.68 -1.31 1.03
N ASP A 199 2.17 -1.36 -0.20
CA ASP A 199 2.85 -0.84 -1.40
C ASP A 199 3.08 0.68 -1.30
N LYS A 200 2.16 1.41 -0.68
CA LYS A 200 2.36 2.82 -0.33
C LYS A 200 3.48 3.01 0.70
N MET A 201 3.50 2.19 1.76
CA MET A 201 4.53 2.26 2.80
C MET A 201 5.91 1.87 2.25
N ASP A 202 6.01 0.89 1.37
CA ASP A 202 7.26 0.50 0.73
C ASP A 202 7.86 1.66 -0.07
N ARG A 203 7.05 2.37 -0.86
CA ARG A 203 7.51 3.57 -1.59
C ARG A 203 7.96 4.71 -0.69
N LEU A 204 7.35 4.87 0.48
CA LEU A 204 7.59 6.02 1.37
C LEU A 204 8.66 5.76 2.43
N VAL A 205 8.82 4.51 2.88
CA VAL A 205 9.60 4.15 4.08
C VAL A 205 10.77 3.23 3.75
N THR A 206 10.62 2.34 2.77
CA THR A 206 11.63 1.31 2.42
C THR A 206 11.78 1.16 0.90
N PRO A 207 12.03 2.24 0.12
CA PRO A 207 12.02 2.17 -1.34
C PRO A 207 13.12 1.27 -1.90
N ASP A 208 14.29 1.21 -1.25
CA ASP A 208 15.44 0.42 -1.70
C ASP A 208 15.35 -1.06 -1.30
N ALA A 209 14.47 -1.40 -0.36
CA ALA A 209 14.25 -2.77 0.08
C ALA A 209 12.79 -2.96 0.51
N PRO A 210 11.84 -2.98 -0.44
CA PRO A 210 10.41 -3.14 -0.17
C PRO A 210 10.11 -4.38 0.68
N LEU A 211 9.28 -4.22 1.71
CA LEU A 211 8.83 -5.31 2.58
C LEU A 211 8.00 -6.32 1.81
N LEU A 212 7.21 -5.89 0.81
CA LEU A 212 6.39 -6.80 -0.01
C LEU A 212 7.23 -7.88 -0.73
N LEU A 213 8.51 -7.65 -1.02
CA LEU A 213 9.41 -8.68 -1.57
C LEU A 213 9.63 -9.86 -0.61
N HIS A 214 9.38 -9.65 0.69
CA HIS A 214 9.53 -10.66 1.73
C HIS A 214 8.20 -11.31 2.12
N ILE A 215 7.09 -10.93 1.48
CA ILE A 215 5.78 -11.53 1.69
C ILE A 215 5.48 -12.48 0.54
N LYS A 216 5.14 -13.73 0.87
CA LYS A 216 4.76 -14.75 -0.11
C LYS A 216 3.27 -14.71 -0.41
N SER A 217 2.45 -14.61 0.64
CA SER A 217 1.00 -14.71 0.49
C SER A 217 0.24 -13.99 1.59
N ILE A 218 -0.97 -13.57 1.28
CA ILE A 218 -2.00 -13.14 2.22
C ILE A 218 -3.17 -14.14 2.16
N ASN A 219 -3.58 -14.68 3.30
CA ASN A 219 -4.64 -15.69 3.39
C ASN A 219 -5.89 -15.07 4.01
N ILE A 220 -7.00 -15.16 3.27
CA ILE A 220 -8.33 -14.64 3.62
C ILE A 220 -9.37 -15.75 3.81
N ALA A 221 -8.97 -17.01 3.93
CA ALA A 221 -9.90 -18.14 4.10
C ALA A 221 -10.85 -17.93 5.29
N ASN A 222 -10.35 -17.37 6.38
CA ASN A 222 -11.10 -17.07 7.60
C ASN A 222 -11.60 -15.61 7.68
N PHE A 223 -11.72 -14.90 6.55
CA PHE A 223 -12.23 -13.52 6.54
C PHE A 223 -13.51 -13.38 7.39
N ARG A 224 -13.52 -12.38 8.28
CA ARG A 224 -14.59 -12.14 9.27
C ARG A 224 -14.95 -13.34 10.15
N GLY A 225 -13.98 -14.21 10.41
CA GLY A 225 -14.15 -15.37 11.30
C GLY A 225 -15.09 -16.43 10.74
N ARG A 226 -15.28 -16.48 9.40
CA ARG A 226 -16.25 -17.38 8.76
C ARG A 226 -15.95 -18.86 8.93
N LEU A 227 -14.68 -19.23 9.18
CA LEU A 227 -14.29 -20.58 9.56
C LEU A 227 -14.27 -20.72 11.08
N SER A 228 -13.69 -19.73 11.77
CA SER A 228 -13.53 -19.71 13.23
C SER A 228 -13.37 -18.28 13.71
N LYS A 229 -14.23 -17.85 14.64
CA LYS A 229 -14.19 -16.50 15.23
C LYS A 229 -13.00 -16.28 16.17
N SER A 230 -12.42 -17.35 16.72
CA SER A 230 -11.26 -17.26 17.60
C SER A 230 -9.94 -17.20 16.84
N ASP A 231 -9.93 -17.72 15.61
CA ASP A 231 -8.74 -17.72 14.76
C ASP A 231 -8.59 -16.38 14.04
N PRO A 232 -7.36 -15.98 13.67
CA PRO A 232 -7.15 -14.75 12.93
C PRO A 232 -7.94 -14.71 11.62
N HIS A 233 -8.57 -13.58 11.33
CA HIS A 233 -9.40 -13.44 10.12
C HIS A 233 -8.55 -13.35 8.85
N ILE A 234 -7.42 -12.63 8.93
CA ILE A 234 -6.43 -12.47 7.87
C ILE A 234 -5.04 -12.81 8.44
N THR A 235 -4.27 -13.57 7.67
CA THR A 235 -2.87 -13.89 7.96
C THR A 235 -2.02 -13.66 6.72
N MET A 236 -0.73 -13.43 6.89
CA MET A 236 0.24 -13.41 5.81
C MET A 236 1.33 -14.45 6.09
N LYS A 237 2.06 -14.82 5.05
CA LYS A 237 3.23 -15.70 5.14
C LYS A 237 4.41 -15.01 4.48
N SER A 238 5.55 -14.98 5.15
CA SER A 238 6.79 -14.51 4.54
C SER A 238 7.30 -15.50 3.50
N VAL A 239 8.29 -15.08 2.70
CA VAL A 239 9.01 -15.96 1.78
C VAL A 239 9.74 -17.09 2.52
N GLY A 240 10.34 -16.82 3.68
CA GLY A 240 11.01 -17.83 4.52
C GLY A 240 10.07 -18.70 5.36
N GLY A 241 8.76 -18.40 5.38
CA GLY A 241 7.73 -19.25 5.97
C GLY A 241 7.24 -18.84 7.35
N THR A 242 7.71 -17.73 7.92
CA THR A 242 7.16 -17.11 9.12
C THR A 242 5.70 -16.68 8.91
N ASP A 243 4.83 -17.06 9.84
CA ASP A 243 3.43 -16.66 9.83
C ASP A 243 3.24 -15.26 10.44
N ILE A 244 2.54 -14.38 9.76
CA ILE A 244 2.26 -13.02 10.21
C ILE A 244 0.77 -12.90 10.47
N VAL A 245 0.42 -12.73 11.74
CA VAL A 245 -0.98 -12.65 12.19
C VAL A 245 -1.45 -11.21 12.12
N TRP A 246 -2.20 -10.88 11.05
CA TRP A 246 -2.76 -9.55 10.85
C TRP A 246 -4.01 -9.31 11.72
N GLY A 247 -4.96 -10.26 11.69
CA GLY A 247 -6.23 -10.15 12.40
C GLY A 247 -7.37 -9.67 11.50
N ALA A 248 -8.20 -8.77 12.01
CA ALA A 248 -9.34 -8.17 11.31
C ALA A 248 -8.93 -7.40 10.05
N GLU A 249 -9.87 -7.25 9.12
CA GLU A 249 -9.74 -6.31 8.01
C GLU A 249 -9.52 -4.87 8.50
N LEU A 250 -9.09 -4.02 7.57
CA LEU A 250 -8.90 -2.61 7.86
C LEU A 250 -10.17 -1.97 8.42
N ASP A 251 -9.96 -1.06 9.37
CA ASP A 251 -10.99 -0.31 10.09
C ASP A 251 -11.93 -1.16 10.99
N ALA A 252 -11.78 -2.50 11.02
CA ALA A 252 -12.54 -3.41 11.88
C ALA A 252 -11.81 -3.80 13.19
N TRP A 253 -10.63 -3.21 13.44
CA TRP A 253 -9.79 -3.53 14.60
C TRP A 253 -10.49 -3.31 15.95
N SER A 254 -11.31 -2.27 16.08
CA SER A 254 -11.98 -1.92 17.33
C SER A 254 -13.02 -2.94 17.75
N GLU A 255 -13.75 -3.52 16.78
CA GLU A 255 -14.74 -4.57 17.01
C GLU A 255 -14.08 -5.87 17.51
N GLN A 256 -12.85 -6.12 17.06
CA GLN A 256 -12.06 -7.31 17.43
C GLN A 256 -11.13 -7.06 18.63
N LEU A 257 -11.14 -5.86 19.23
CA LEU A 257 -10.25 -5.45 20.32
C LEU A 257 -8.76 -5.65 19.99
N GLU A 258 -8.42 -5.47 18.71
CA GLU A 258 -7.05 -5.59 18.18
C GLU A 258 -6.34 -4.23 18.15
N ALA A 259 -5.03 -4.24 17.93
CA ALA A 259 -4.23 -3.06 17.63
C ALA A 259 -4.78 -2.32 16.40
N SER A 260 -4.63 -1.00 16.35
CA SER A 260 -5.09 -0.23 15.18
C SER A 260 -4.33 -0.62 13.92
N ASP A 261 -4.88 -0.31 12.74
CA ASP A 261 -4.20 -0.62 11.47
C ASP A 261 -2.84 0.09 11.36
N GLU A 262 -2.74 1.33 11.85
CA GLU A 262 -1.49 2.09 11.91
C GLU A 262 -0.48 1.43 12.85
N GLU A 263 -0.93 0.94 14.01
CA GLU A 263 -0.07 0.19 14.93
C GLU A 263 0.42 -1.12 14.32
N LYS A 264 -0.46 -1.87 13.64
CA LYS A 264 -0.12 -3.11 12.93
C LYS A 264 0.95 -2.87 11.87
N LEU A 265 0.75 -1.86 11.01
CA LEU A 265 1.72 -1.45 9.99
C LEU A 265 3.04 -0.99 10.63
N ALA A 266 2.97 -0.10 11.63
CA ALA A 266 4.15 0.42 12.30
C ALA A 266 4.99 -0.70 12.95
N LYS A 267 4.35 -1.69 13.57
CA LYS A 267 5.04 -2.85 14.14
C LYS A 267 5.70 -3.71 13.08
N LEU A 268 4.97 -4.04 12.01
CA LEU A 268 5.51 -4.89 10.94
C LEU A 268 6.72 -4.23 10.27
N TYR A 269 6.61 -2.94 9.95
CA TYR A 269 7.72 -2.18 9.37
C TYR A 269 8.86 -1.93 10.35
N ALA A 270 8.60 -1.73 11.64
CA ALA A 270 9.65 -1.63 12.65
C ALA A 270 10.44 -2.94 12.78
N TYR A 271 9.73 -4.07 12.82
CA TYR A 271 10.35 -5.40 12.85
C TYR A 271 11.24 -5.60 11.62
N TYR A 272 10.70 -5.39 10.42
CA TYR A 272 11.44 -5.55 9.18
C TYR A 272 12.64 -4.58 9.06
N ARG A 273 12.52 -3.33 9.51
CA ARG A 273 13.64 -2.37 9.45
C ARG A 273 14.80 -2.75 10.37
N GLN A 274 14.52 -3.45 11.47
CA GLN A 274 15.54 -3.86 12.43
C GLN A 274 16.43 -4.99 11.89
N SER A 275 15.82 -5.99 11.26
CA SER A 275 16.51 -7.21 10.79
C SER A 275 16.72 -7.27 9.27
N ARG A 276 16.03 -6.43 8.50
CA ARG A 276 15.86 -6.56 7.03
C ARG A 276 15.36 -7.94 6.59
N CYS A 277 14.71 -8.66 7.52
CA CYS A 277 14.28 -10.03 7.33
C CYS A 277 13.07 -10.33 8.22
N LEU A 278 12.00 -10.89 7.65
CA LEU A 278 10.83 -11.30 8.44
C LEU A 278 11.04 -12.65 9.15
N ASP A 279 12.11 -13.36 8.81
CA ASP A 279 12.35 -14.75 9.17
C ASP A 279 13.44 -14.93 10.25
N ASP A 280 13.80 -13.86 10.97
CA ASP A 280 14.91 -13.84 11.94
C ASP A 280 14.59 -14.61 13.24
N GLY A 281 14.54 -15.94 13.14
CA GLY A 281 14.41 -16.87 14.27
C GLY A 281 13.01 -16.96 14.89
N VAL A 282 11.99 -16.29 14.33
CA VAL A 282 10.62 -16.30 14.85
C VAL A 282 9.70 -17.21 14.04
N ARG A 283 8.86 -17.99 14.74
CA ARG A 283 7.83 -18.81 14.10
C ARG A 283 6.65 -17.98 13.59
N PHE A 284 6.32 -16.91 14.31
CA PHE A 284 5.25 -16.01 13.92
C PHE A 284 5.48 -14.57 14.42
N ILE A 285 4.83 -13.61 13.75
CA ILE A 285 4.75 -12.20 14.12
C ILE A 285 3.28 -11.88 14.40
N ASN A 286 2.91 -11.59 15.65
CA ASN A 286 1.52 -11.24 16.01
C ASN A 286 1.33 -9.71 16.03
N LEU A 287 0.52 -9.19 15.11
CA LEU A 287 0.25 -7.76 14.99
C LEU A 287 -0.97 -7.30 15.82
N ARG A 288 -1.81 -8.23 16.28
CA ARG A 288 -3.11 -7.96 16.92
C ARG A 288 -3.06 -7.31 18.30
N GLU A 289 -1.96 -7.45 19.06
CA GLU A 289 -1.92 -7.05 20.47
C GLU A 289 -1.67 -5.54 20.65
N PRO A 290 -2.58 -4.71 21.18
CA PRO A 290 -2.32 -3.27 21.36
C PRO A 290 -1.09 -3.00 22.24
N ARG A 291 -0.31 -1.94 21.94
CA ARG A 291 0.90 -1.61 22.72
C ARG A 291 0.59 -1.29 24.20
N ASP A 292 -0.54 -0.67 24.47
CA ASP A 292 -0.91 -0.18 25.80
C ASP A 292 -1.47 -1.25 26.76
N ARG A 293 -1.52 -2.53 26.34
CA ARG A 293 -2.15 -3.62 27.10
C ARG A 293 -1.23 -4.43 28.02
N ILE A 294 0.00 -3.99 28.30
CA ILE A 294 0.84 -4.65 29.34
C ILE A 294 1.42 -3.64 30.34
N PRO A 295 0.68 -3.27 31.41
CA PRO A 295 1.31 -2.99 32.69
C PRO A 295 1.95 -4.31 33.17
N ARG A 296 3.28 -4.40 33.14
CA ARG A 296 3.98 -5.49 33.83
C ARG A 296 3.76 -5.30 35.33
N PRO A 297 3.59 -6.37 36.13
CA PRO A 297 3.75 -6.26 37.57
C PRO A 297 5.12 -5.64 37.84
N VAL A 298 5.15 -4.46 38.46
CA VAL A 298 6.39 -3.99 39.08
C VAL A 298 6.69 -5.02 40.16
N GLU A 299 7.86 -5.65 40.06
CA GLU A 299 8.36 -6.55 41.08
C GLU A 299 8.14 -5.87 42.45
N PRO A 300 7.39 -6.50 43.39
CA PRO A 300 7.18 -5.88 44.69
C PRO A 300 8.56 -5.66 45.31
N LEU A 301 8.84 -4.41 45.71
CA LEU A 301 10.07 -4.04 46.41
C LEU A 301 10.39 -5.12 47.46
N PRO A 302 11.64 -5.61 47.52
CA PRO A 302 12.00 -6.65 48.47
C PRO A 302 11.56 -6.19 49.86
N ARG A 303 10.73 -7.01 50.52
CA ARG A 303 10.32 -6.77 51.91
C ARG A 303 11.60 -6.57 52.70
N ALA A 304 11.74 -5.40 53.31
CA ALA A 304 12.79 -5.14 54.28
C ALA A 304 12.79 -6.33 55.26
N ALA A 305 13.92 -7.03 55.33
CA ALA A 305 14.08 -8.12 56.26
C ALA A 305 13.79 -7.58 57.66
N ASN A 306 12.75 -8.11 58.30
CA ASN A 306 12.55 -7.88 59.72
C ASN A 306 13.79 -8.41 60.45
N PRO A 307 14.48 -7.61 61.28
CA PRO A 307 15.43 -8.17 62.21
C PRO A 307 14.63 -9.06 63.19
N LEU A 308 14.95 -10.35 63.17
CA LEU A 308 14.53 -11.31 64.18
C LEU A 308 15.38 -11.11 65.46
N PRO A 309 14.88 -11.57 66.63
CA PRO A 309 14.88 -10.84 67.91
C PRO A 309 16.22 -10.67 68.60
#